data_AF-A0A9E4F6X4-F1
#
_entry.id   AF-A0A9E4F6X4-F1
#
_cell.length_a   1.000
_cell.length_b   1.000
_cell.length_c   1.000
_cell.angle_alpha   90.00
_cell.angle_beta   90.00
_cell.angle_gamma   90.00
#
_symmetry.space_group_name_H-M   'P 1'
#
loop_
_entity.id
_entity.type
_entity.pdbx_description
1 polymer ?
#
loop_
_entity_poly.entity_id
_entity_poly.type
_entity_poly.pdbx_seq_one_letter_code
_entity_poly.pdbx_strand_id
1 'polypeptide(L)' 'MGSEEKKTLEQELLFAVVKEKYGSLLSDEQLDEVRQSVLGLSGFTQALRSIPLTNDIEPFSTFRPYRGDDNA' A
#
# COMPACT_ATOMS: atom_id res chain seq x y z
N MET A 1 -9.60 2.00 23.67
CA MET A 1 -10.72 2.30 22.74
C MET A 1 -10.26 3.10 21.52
N GLY A 2 -9.47 4.18 21.65
CA GLY A 2 -9.11 5.03 20.50
C GLY A 2 -8.09 4.49 19.47
N SER A 3 -7.58 3.26 19.60
CA SER A 3 -6.64 2.67 18.61
C SER A 3 -7.36 1.99 17.45
N GLU A 4 -8.50 1.35 17.71
CA GLU A 4 -9.28 0.67 16.68
C GLU A 4 -10.09 1.67 15.85
N GLU A 5 -10.68 2.70 16.49
CA GLU A 5 -11.33 3.82 15.78
C GLU A 5 -10.38 4.59 14.85
N LYS A 6 -9.09 4.68 15.22
CA LYS A 6 -8.08 5.31 14.36
C LYS A 6 -7.74 4.46 13.13
N LYS A 7 -7.70 3.13 13.27
CA LYS A 7 -7.45 2.23 12.14
C LYS A 7 -8.59 2.25 11.14
N THR A 8 -9.83 2.24 11.61
CA THR A 8 -11.01 2.34 10.74
C THR A 8 -11.03 3.67 9.99
N LEU A 9 -10.65 4.78 10.63
CA LEU A 9 -10.52 6.07 9.96
C LEU A 9 -9.42 6.07 8.87
N GLU A 10 -8.24 5.50 9.15
CA GLU A 10 -7.15 5.38 8.15
C GLU A 10 -7.60 4.55 6.94
N GLN A 11 -8.28 3.43 7.17
CA GLN A 11 -8.79 2.54 6.12
C GLN A 11 -9.83 3.24 5.24
N GLU A 12 -10.77 3.98 5.84
CA GLU A 12 -11.79 4.74 5.11
C GLU A 12 -11.16 5.85 4.26
N LEU A 13 -10.17 6.56 4.79
CA LEU A 13 -9.44 7.59 4.05
C LEU A 13 -8.66 7.00 2.87
N LEU A 14 -7.96 5.88 3.07
CA LEU A 14 -7.23 5.20 2.00
C LEU A 14 -8.17 4.69 0.91
N PHE A 15 -9.32 4.12 1.29
CA PHE A 15 -10.35 3.73 0.33
C PHE A 15 -10.90 4.93 -0.44
N ALA A 16 -11.14 6.06 0.22
CA ALA A 16 -11.61 7.28 -0.42
C ALA A 16 -10.63 7.78 -1.50
N VAL A 17 -9.31 7.73 -1.24
CA VAL A 17 -8.28 8.10 -2.22
C VAL A 17 -8.33 7.19 -3.46
N VAL A 18 -8.50 5.87 -3.26
CA VAL A 18 -8.60 4.93 -4.39
C VAL A 18 -9.88 5.19 -5.19
N LYS A 19 -11.01 5.38 -4.51
CA LYS A 19 -12.31 5.68 -5.14
C LYS A 19 -12.28 7.00 -5.92
N GLU A 20 -11.65 8.03 -5.39
CA GLU A 20 -11.50 9.33 -6.07
C GLU A 20 -10.68 9.20 -7.37
N LYS A 21 -9.57 8.45 -7.33
CA LYS A 21 -8.65 8.34 -8.47
C LYS A 21 -9.10 7.35 -9.54
N TYR A 22 -9.74 6.26 -9.13
CA TYR A 22 -9.98 5.10 -9.99
C TYR A 22 -11.43 4.60 -9.97
N GLY A 23 -12.30 5.15 -9.11
CA GLY A 23 -13.65 4.64 -8.94
C GLY A 23 -14.53 4.72 -10.19
N SER A 24 -14.26 5.65 -11.11
CA SER A 24 -14.95 5.71 -12.40
C SER A 24 -14.62 4.54 -13.34
N LEU A 25 -13.57 3.77 -13.05
CA LEU A 25 -13.12 2.62 -13.84
C LEU A 25 -13.61 1.28 -13.26
N LEU A 26 -14.32 1.32 -12.13
CA LEU A 26 -14.69 0.14 -11.35
C LEU A 26 -16.20 0.03 -11.23
N SER A 27 -16.70 -1.21 -11.26
CA SER A 27 -18.07 -1.50 -10.85
C SER A 27 -18.21 -1.37 -9.32
N ASP A 28 -19.46 -1.33 -8.84
CA ASP A 28 -19.73 -1.32 -7.41
C ASP A 28 -19.18 -2.56 -6.70
N GLU A 29 -19.25 -3.73 -7.34
CA GLU A 29 -18.69 -4.99 -6.83
C GLU A 29 -17.16 -4.90 -6.70
N GLN A 30 -16.48 -4.38 -7.72
CA GLN A 30 -15.03 -4.18 -7.68
C GLN A 30 -14.62 -3.13 -6.64
N LEU A 31 -15.44 -2.08 -6.42
CA LEU A 31 -15.22 -1.11 -5.37
C LEU A 31 -15.32 -1.72 -3.97
N ASP A 32 -16.26 -2.65 -3.76
CA ASP A 32 -16.36 -3.36 -2.49
C ASP A 32 -15.17 -4.32 -2.28
N GLU A 33 -14.69 -4.99 -3.32
CA GLU A 33 -13.45 -5.79 -3.24
C GLU A 33 -12.22 -4.93 -2.91
N VAL A 34 -12.12 -3.73 -3.49
CA VAL A 34 -11.06 -2.77 -3.17
C VAL A 34 -11.13 -2.35 -1.71
N ARG A 35 -12.33 -2.09 -1.18
CA ARG A 35 -12.51 -1.77 0.25
C ARG A 35 -11.99 -2.89 1.14
N GLN A 36 -12.35 -4.15 0.86
CA GLN A 36 -11.86 -5.30 1.62
C GLN A 36 -10.33 -5.48 1.50
N SER A 37 -9.79 -5.19 0.32
CA SER A 37 -8.34 -5.23 0.09
C SER A 37 -7.59 -4.18 0.92
N VAL A 38 -8.11 -2.94 0.99
CA VAL A 38 -7.54 -1.86 1.84
C VAL A 38 -7.56 -2.24 3.32
N LEU A 39 -8.66 -2.84 3.79
CA LEU A 39 -8.77 -3.39 5.15
C LEU A 39 -7.65 -4.41 5.42
N GLY A 40 -7.47 -5.41 4.55
CA GLY A 40 -6.40 -6.40 4.69
C GLY A 40 -4.99 -5.79 4.66
N LEU A 41 -4.71 -4.92 3.69
CA LEU A 41 -3.41 -4.26 3.52
C LEU A 41 -3.03 -3.38 4.72
N SER A 42 -3.98 -2.70 5.35
CA SER A 42 -3.72 -1.87 6.53
C SER A 42 -3.13 -2.68 7.69
N GLY A 43 -3.59 -3.91 7.91
CA GLY A 43 -3.04 -4.81 8.92
C GLY A 43 -1.61 -5.25 8.60
N PHE A 44 -1.36 -5.64 7.34
CA PHE A 44 -0.01 -6.00 6.90
C PHE A 44 0.97 -4.83 6.99
N THR A 45 0.56 -3.63 6.56
CA THR A 45 1.43 -2.44 6.63
C THR A 45 1.73 -2.05 8.07
N GLN A 46 0.79 -2.21 9.00
CA GLN A 46 1.06 -2.01 10.42
C GLN A 46 2.12 -2.99 10.95
N ALA A 47 2.06 -4.25 10.53
CA ALA A 47 3.09 -5.25 10.88
C ALA A 47 4.45 -4.91 10.25
N LEU A 48 4.49 -4.41 9.01
CA LEU A 48 5.74 -3.97 8.39
C LEU A 48 6.35 -2.74 9.10
N ARG A 49 5.51 -1.78 9.52
CA ARG A 49 5.93 -0.56 10.24
C ARG A 49 6.51 -0.85 11.63
N SER A 50 6.24 -2.03 12.21
CA SER A 50 6.81 -2.41 13.51
C SER A 50 8.26 -2.89 13.40
N ILE A 51 8.75 -3.17 12.19
CA ILE A 51 10.13 -3.60 11.95
C ILE A 51 11.00 -2.34 11.85
N PRO A 52 11.98 -2.14 12.76
CA PRO A 52 12.90 -1.01 12.67
C PRO A 52 13.83 -1.20 11.47
N LEU A 53 13.85 -0.22 10.57
CA LEU A 53 14.80 -0.15 9.46
C LEU A 53 15.84 0.93 9.76
N THR A 54 17.11 0.53 9.79
CA THR A 54 18.25 1.44 9.91
C THR A 54 18.75 1.85 8.54
N ASN A 55 19.45 2.98 8.43
CA ASN A 55 19.88 3.55 7.14
C ASN A 55 20.93 2.72 6.38
N ASP A 56 21.50 1.70 7.03
CA ASP A 56 22.42 0.73 6.46
C ASP A 56 21.69 -0.46 5.80
N ILE A 57 20.36 -0.51 5.87
CA ILE A 57 19.54 -1.53 5.19
C ILE A 57 19.18 -1.04 3.78
N GLU A 58 19.94 -1.53 2.81
CA GLU A 58 19.68 -1.30 1.38
C GLU A 58 18.43 -2.07 0.91
N PRO A 59 17.66 -1.53 -0.07
CA PRO A 59 16.60 -2.28 -0.73
C PRO A 59 17.13 -3.57 -1.39
N PHE A 60 16.31 -4.63 -1.41
CA PHE A 60 16.67 -5.91 -2.02
C PHE A 60 17.09 -5.78 -3.50
N SER A 61 16.50 -4.81 -4.21
CA SER A 61 16.90 -4.45 -5.56
C SER A 61 17.41 -3.01 -5.58
N THR A 62 18.70 -2.86 -5.89
CA THR A 62 19.29 -1.55 -6.14
C THR A 62 19.01 -1.11 -7.57
N PHE A 63 18.68 0.16 -7.75
CA PHE A 63 18.48 0.71 -9.09
C PHE A 63 19.77 0.56 -9.90
N ARG A 64 19.68 -0.14 -11.03
CA ARG A 64 20.75 -0.23 -12.03
C ARG A 64 20.31 0.56 -13.26
N PRO A 65 20.98 1.68 -13.58
CA PRO A 65 20.67 2.40 -14.81
C PRO A 65 20.95 1.48 -16.00
N TYR A 66 20.05 1.49 -16.98
CA TYR A 66 20.26 0.77 -18.22
C TYR A 66 21.48 1.33 -18.95
N ARG A 67 22.52 0.51 -19.09
CA ARG A 67 23.68 0.74 -19.96
C ARG A 67 23.59 -0.32 -21.04
N GLY A 68 23.49 0.09 -22.30
CA GLY A 68 23.19 -0.80 -23.42
C GLY A 68 24.17 -1.96 -23.64
N ASP A 69 25.26 -2.03 -22.87
CA ASP A 69 26.37 -2.97 -23.02
C ASP A 69 26.29 -4.20 -22.09
N ASP A 70 25.34 -4.26 -21.14
CA ASP A 70 25.29 -5.30 -20.09
C ASP A 70 24.44 -6.55 -20.46
N ASN A 71 24.11 -6.75 -21.75
CA ASN A 71 23.39 -7.93 -22.25
C ASN A 71 24.27 -8.78 -23.20
N ALA A 72 25.42 -9.26 -22.72
CA ALA A 72 26.24 -10.29 -23.38
C ALA A 72 26.37 -11.53 -22.50
#